data_AF-A0A2N3EW11-F1
#
_entry.id   AF-A0A2N3EW11-F1
#
_cell.length_a   1.000
_cell.length_b   1.000
_cell.length_c   1.000
_cell.angle_alpha   90.00
_cell.angle_beta   90.00
_cell.angle_gamma   90.00
#
_symmetry.space_group_name_H-M   'P 1'
#
loop_
_entity.id
_entity.type
_entity.pdbx_description
1 polymer ?
#
loop_
_entity_poly.entity_id
_entity_poly.type
_entity_poly.pdbx_seq_one_letter_code
_entity_poly.pdbx_strand_id
1 'polypeptide(L)'
;MEQDICDVTLWLIEKHGLSRVHVWVDRHYTQIGREITGVTVITSPRHPARLTEAAHEAFLALGYTIEDTRADTYGHQLCDGHHSRQEAIRGYARIENAVLRWRSQ
;
A
#
# COMPACT_ATOMS: atom_id res chain seq x y z
N MET A 1 -0.67 5.97 -8.24
CA MET A 1 0.18 4.88 -7.75
C MET A 1 1.22 5.35 -6.77
N GLU A 2 2.18 6.21 -7.14
CA GLU A 2 3.25 6.62 -6.20
C GLU A 2 2.68 7.24 -4.92
N GLN A 3 1.75 8.19 -5.07
CA GLN A 3 0.99 8.74 -3.96
C GLN A 3 0.17 7.68 -3.20
N ASP A 4 -0.37 6.67 -3.89
CA ASP A 4 -1.10 5.57 -3.25
C ASP A 4 -0.18 4.68 -2.41
N ILE A 5 1.00 4.34 -2.91
CA ILE A 5 2.04 3.60 -2.15
C ILE A 5 2.45 4.40 -0.91
N CYS A 6 2.67 5.71 -1.08
CA CYS A 6 3.00 6.61 0.01
C CYS A 6 1.89 6.66 1.07
N ASP A 7 0.64 6.87 0.65
CA ASP A 7 -0.48 6.98 1.59
C ASP A 7 -0.80 5.67 2.29
N VAL A 8 -0.66 4.51 1.60
CA VAL A 8 -0.77 3.19 2.24
C VAL A 8 0.36 2.99 3.25
N THR A 9 1.58 3.42 2.94
CA THR A 9 2.73 3.35 3.86
C THR A 9 2.44 4.17 5.14
N LEU A 10 2.00 5.42 4.98
CA LEU A 10 1.67 6.31 6.10
C LEU A 10 0.47 5.78 6.90
N TRP A 11 -0.53 5.25 6.21
CA TRP A 11 -1.70 4.65 6.84
C TRP A 11 -1.34 3.44 7.70
N LEU A 12 -0.47 2.54 7.23
CA LEU A 12 0.01 1.40 8.02
C LEU A 12 0.80 1.86 9.26
N ILE A 13 1.63 2.89 9.11
CA ILE A 13 2.42 3.49 10.20
C ILE A 13 1.49 4.00 11.30
N GLU A 14 0.55 4.87 10.94
CA GLU A 14 -0.36 5.52 11.89
C GLU A 14 -1.35 4.50 12.51
N LYS A 15 -1.90 3.59 11.70
CA LYS A 15 -2.91 2.61 12.16
C LYS A 15 -2.35 1.59 13.14
N HIS A 16 -1.10 1.19 12.96
CA HIS A 16 -0.47 0.13 13.75
C HIS A 16 0.60 0.65 14.72
N GLY A 17 0.79 1.96 14.83
CA GLY A 17 1.78 2.58 15.72
C GLY A 17 3.22 2.18 15.38
N LEU A 18 3.53 2.02 14.10
CA LEU A 18 4.84 1.55 13.63
C LEU A 18 5.78 2.74 13.43
N SER A 19 7.07 2.56 13.74
CA SER A 19 8.06 3.61 13.48
C SER A 19 8.45 3.71 12.00
N ARG A 20 8.44 2.58 11.29
CA ARG A 20 8.80 2.51 9.87
C ARG A 20 8.25 1.24 9.22
N VAL A 21 7.74 1.38 8.00
CA VAL A 21 7.40 0.27 7.12
C VAL A 21 7.86 0.57 5.70
N HIS A 22 8.15 -0.48 4.93
CA HIS A 22 8.42 -0.38 3.50
C HIS A 22 7.35 -1.15 2.75
N VAL A 23 6.57 -0.45 1.92
CA VAL A 23 5.58 -1.07 1.04
C VAL A 23 6.19 -1.19 -0.35
N TRP A 24 6.25 -2.42 -0.84
CA TRP A 24 6.68 -2.78 -2.19
C TRP A 24 5.46 -3.20 -3.00
N VAL A 25 5.33 -2.66 -4.20
CA VAL A 25 4.31 -3.05 -5.16
C VAL A 25 4.98 -3.65 -6.38
N ASP A 26 4.64 -4.88 -6.70
CA ASP A 26 5.13 -5.58 -7.89
C ASP A 26 4.18 -5.32 -9.06
N ARG A 27 4.73 -5.07 -10.24
CA ARG A 27 3.96 -4.84 -11.47
C ARG A 27 4.55 -5.58 -12.64
N HIS A 28 3.71 -6.02 -13.58
CA HIS A 28 4.19 -6.43 -14.89
C HIS A 28 4.50 -5.22 -15.77
N TYR A 29 5.52 -5.35 -16.62
CA TYR A 29 5.87 -4.31 -17.60
C TYR A 29 4.74 -3.98 -18.60
N THR A 30 3.80 -4.90 -18.78
CA THR A 30 2.67 -4.79 -19.70
C THR A 30 1.40 -4.22 -19.05
N GLN A 31 1.34 -4.17 -17.71
CA GLN A 31 0.17 -3.69 -16.96
C GLN A 31 0.15 -2.16 -16.91
N ILE A 32 -1.01 -1.56 -17.18
CA ILE A 32 -1.18 -0.11 -17.25
C ILE A 32 -2.17 0.34 -16.16
N GLY A 33 -1.96 1.53 -15.59
CA GLY A 33 -2.92 2.12 -14.66
C GLY A 33 -2.95 1.43 -13.29
N ARG A 34 -4.09 0.87 -12.89
CA ARG A 34 -4.36 0.30 -11.55
C ARG A 34 -4.25 -1.22 -11.51
N GLU A 35 -3.36 -1.79 -12.30
CA GLU A 35 -3.04 -3.22 -12.29
C GLU A 35 -1.67 -3.44 -11.65
N ILE A 36 -1.62 -4.37 -10.70
CA ILE A 36 -0.42 -4.79 -9.96
C ILE A 36 -0.40 -6.32 -9.84
N THR A 37 0.77 -6.90 -9.65
CA THR A 37 0.97 -8.34 -9.45
C THR A 37 0.89 -8.73 -7.98
N GLY A 38 1.36 -7.85 -7.10
CA GLY A 38 1.46 -8.17 -5.68
C GLY A 38 1.88 -6.98 -4.85
N VAL A 39 1.76 -7.15 -3.53
CA VAL A 39 2.16 -6.18 -2.52
C VAL A 39 2.94 -6.91 -1.44
N THR A 40 4.07 -6.35 -1.02
CA THR A 40 4.89 -6.88 0.07
C THR A 40 5.17 -5.78 1.08
N VAL A 41 4.96 -6.04 2.37
CA VAL A 41 5.30 -5.10 3.45
C VAL A 41 6.46 -5.62 4.27
N ILE A 42 7.51 -4.81 4.40
CA ILE A 42 8.72 -5.12 5.17
C ILE A 42 8.78 -4.20 6.40
N THR A 43 8.84 -4.78 7.60
CA THR A 43 8.90 -4.05 8.88
C THR A 43 9.90 -4.64 9.86
N SER A 44 10.26 -3.85 10.88
CA SER A 44 11.09 -4.29 12.02
C SER A 44 10.48 -3.80 13.34
N PRO A 45 10.26 -4.67 14.35
CA PRO A 45 10.47 -6.12 14.35
C PRO A 45 9.41 -6.88 13.51
N ARG A 46 9.83 -7.99 12.89
CA ARG A 46 9.08 -8.72 11.84
C ARG A 46 7.70 -9.22 12.31
N HIS A 47 6.65 -8.48 11.95
CA HIS A 47 5.26 -8.98 11.93
C HIS A 47 4.60 -8.71 10.55
N PRO A 48 5.18 -9.17 9.43
CA PRO A 48 4.82 -8.69 8.10
C PRO A 48 3.49 -9.22 7.56
N ALA A 49 3.02 -10.40 8.00
CA ALA A 49 1.87 -11.05 7.37
C ALA A 49 0.58 -10.23 7.48
N ARG A 50 0.20 -9.79 8.70
CA ARG A 50 -1.00 -8.98 8.91
C ARG A 50 -0.94 -7.62 8.22
N LEU A 51 0.26 -7.06 8.08
CA LEU A 51 0.48 -5.77 7.43
C LEU A 51 0.43 -5.89 5.91
N THR A 52 0.91 -7.01 5.36
CA THR A 52 0.82 -7.31 3.93
C THR A 52 -0.63 -7.49 3.51
N GLU A 53 -1.43 -8.23 4.29
CA GLU A 53 -2.88 -8.35 4.06
C GLU A 53 -3.58 -6.98 4.16
N ALA A 54 -3.25 -6.18 5.17
CA ALA A 54 -3.84 -4.84 5.31
C ALA A 54 -3.48 -3.92 4.13
N ALA A 55 -2.24 -3.98 3.64
CA ALA A 55 -1.82 -3.25 2.44
C ALA A 55 -2.55 -3.75 1.19
N HIS A 56 -2.68 -5.06 1.04
CA HIS A 56 -3.40 -5.70 -0.06
C HIS A 56 -4.86 -5.23 -0.11
N GLU A 57 -5.58 -5.29 1.01
CA GLU A 57 -6.95 -4.76 1.13
C GLU A 57 -7.03 -3.26 0.81
N ALA A 58 -6.05 -2.46 1.25
CA ALA A 58 -6.03 -1.03 0.94
C ALA A 58 -5.91 -0.77 -0.57
N PHE A 59 -5.06 -1.52 -1.28
CA PHE A 59 -4.96 -1.39 -2.74
C PHE A 59 -6.26 -1.83 -3.44
N LEU A 60 -6.88 -2.94 -3.01
CA LEU A 60 -8.19 -3.34 -3.52
C LEU A 60 -9.25 -2.25 -3.31
N ALA A 61 -9.29 -1.65 -2.12
CA ALA A 61 -10.23 -0.57 -1.79
C ALA A 61 -9.99 0.71 -2.61
N LEU A 62 -8.75 0.94 -3.08
CA LEU A 62 -8.41 2.00 -4.03
C LEU A 62 -8.75 1.64 -5.49
N GLY A 63 -9.36 0.48 -5.73
CA GLY A 63 -9.75 0.00 -7.06
C GLY A 63 -8.58 -0.55 -7.88
N TYR A 64 -7.56 -1.11 -7.22
CA TYR A 64 -6.53 -1.87 -7.90
C TYR A 64 -6.99 -3.30 -8.19
N THR A 65 -6.61 -3.80 -9.36
CA THR A 65 -6.64 -5.23 -9.66
C THR A 65 -5.28 -5.82 -9.28
N ILE A 66 -5.30 -6.88 -8.48
CA ILE A 66 -4.11 -7.60 -8.04
C ILE A 66 -4.16 -8.99 -8.66
N GLU A 67 -3.37 -9.22 -9.69
CA GLU A 67 -3.35 -10.49 -10.43
C GLU A 67 -1.92 -10.86 -10.82
N ASP A 68 -1.50 -12.07 -10.44
CA ASP A 68 -0.22 -12.63 -10.85
C ASP A 68 -0.36 -13.36 -12.20
N THR A 69 0.05 -12.68 -13.27
CA THR A 69 0.06 -13.24 -14.62
C THR A 69 1.29 -14.12 -14.90
N ARG A 70 2.18 -14.29 -13.92
CA ARG A 70 3.50 -14.96 -14.03
C ARG A 70 4.45 -14.36 -15.05
N ALA A 71 4.12 -13.19 -15.60
CA ALA A 71 5.03 -12.43 -16.45
C ALA A 71 6.11 -11.71 -15.61
N ASP A 72 7.17 -11.25 -16.26
CA ASP A 72 8.24 -10.53 -15.58
C ASP A 72 7.71 -9.29 -14.85
N THR A 73 8.15 -9.11 -13.61
CA THR A 73 7.75 -7.99 -12.75
C THR A 73 8.89 -7.04 -12.44
N TYR A 74 8.53 -5.83 -12.03
CA TYR A 74 9.41 -4.86 -11.42
C TYR A 74 8.75 -4.25 -10.18
N GLY A 75 9.57 -3.98 -9.15
CA GLY A 75 9.11 -3.46 -7.87
C GLY A 75 9.06 -1.93 -7.85
N HIS A 76 8.05 -1.39 -7.17
CA HIS A 76 7.91 0.04 -6.86
C HIS A 76 7.89 0.26 -5.35
N GLN A 77 8.82 1.07 -4.87
CA GLN A 77 8.83 1.62 -3.51
C GLN A 77 9.05 3.14 -3.63
N LEU A 78 8.08 3.95 -3.18
CA LEU A 78 8.13 5.41 -3.40
C LEU A 78 7.69 6.27 -2.20
N CYS A 79 7.78 5.71 -0.99
CA CYS A 79 7.71 6.47 0.24
C CYS A 79 9.12 6.63 0.80
N ASP A 80 9.68 7.84 0.68
CA ASP A 80 11.03 8.17 1.15
C ASP A 80 11.08 8.51 2.65
N GLY A 81 9.90 8.67 3.27
CA GLY A 81 9.74 8.96 4.69
C GLY A 81 9.78 10.46 5.02
N HIS A 82 9.95 11.34 4.04
CA HIS A 82 9.93 12.79 4.24
C HIS A 82 8.52 13.33 4.05
N HIS A 83 7.65 13.06 5.03
CA HIS A 83 6.28 13.58 5.03
C HIS A 83 6.04 14.48 6.22
N SER A 84 5.38 15.61 5.98
CA SER A 84 4.86 16.44 7.05
C SER A 84 3.74 15.69 7.79
N ARG A 85 3.52 16.07 9.05
CA ARG A 85 2.40 15.53 9.85
C ARG A 85 1.04 15.73 9.15
N GLN A 86 0.87 16.81 8.39
CA GLN A 86 -0.37 17.07 7.67
C GLN A 86 -0.58 16.11 6.50
N GLU A 87 0.48 15.76 5.77
CA GLU A 87 0.43 14.76 4.69
C GLU A 87 0.11 13.37 5.24
N ALA A 88 0.73 12.97 6.36
CA ALA A 88 0.41 11.73 7.04
C ALA A 88 -1.08 11.63 7.44
N ILE A 89 -1.64 12.70 8.03
CA ILE A 89 -3.07 12.73 8.41
C ILE A 89 -3.98 12.63 7.17
N ARG A 90 -3.65 13.35 6.09
CA ARG A 90 -4.45 13.31 4.85
C ARG A 90 -4.40 11.94 4.17
N GLY A 91 -3.20 11.36 4.07
CA GLY A 91 -2.99 10.01 3.53
C GLY A 91 -3.76 8.97 4.34
N TYR A 92 -3.61 8.99 5.66
CA TYR A 92 -4.35 8.13 6.57
C TYR A 92 -5.86 8.22 6.36
N ALA A 93 -6.42 9.43 6.37
CA ALA A 93 -7.86 9.62 6.22
C ALA A 93 -8.37 9.14 4.85
N ARG A 94 -7.58 9.30 3.77
CA ARG A 94 -7.96 8.80 2.45
C ARG A 94 -8.07 7.29 2.43
N ILE A 95 -7.04 6.59 2.93
CA ILE A 95 -6.98 5.13 2.91
C ILE A 95 -8.01 4.53 3.86
N GLU A 96 -8.15 5.06 5.08
CA GLU A 96 -9.14 4.56 6.04
C GLU A 96 -10.57 4.67 5.49
N ASN A 97 -10.91 5.80 4.89
CA ASN A 97 -12.23 5.97 4.27
C ASN A 97 -12.46 5.03 3.08
N ALA A 98 -11.44 4.79 2.25
CA ALA A 98 -11.54 3.85 1.14
C ALA A 98 -11.81 2.42 1.65
N VAL A 99 -11.02 1.96 2.62
CA VAL A 99 -11.15 0.63 3.22
C VAL A 99 -12.51 0.45 3.91
N LEU A 100 -12.96 1.45 4.69
CA LEU A 100 -14.27 1.39 5.35
C LEU A 100 -15.42 1.27 4.35
N ARG A 101 -15.38 2.04 3.25
CA ARG A 101 -16.39 1.97 2.19
C ARG A 101 -16.38 0.61 1.50
N TRP A 102 -15.19 0.11 1.16
CA TRP A 102 -15.03 -1.19 0.50
C TRP A 102 -15.56 -2.35 1.35
N ARG A 103 -15.28 -2.37 2.65
CA ARG A 103 -15.78 -3.40 3.58
C ARG A 103 -17.29 -3.33 3.86
N SER A 104 -17.94 -2.22 3.52
CA SER A 104 -19.39 -2.02 3.70
C SER A 104 -20.22 -2.39 2.47
N GLN A 105 -19.57 -2.80 1.39
CA GLN A 105 -20.19 -3.32 0.16
C GLN A 105 -20.43 -4.82 0.28
#